data_AF-A0A7S3NEC5-F1
#
_entry.id   AF-A0A7S3NEC5-F1
#
_cell.length_a   1.000
_cell.length_b   1.000
_cell.length_c   1.000
_cell.angle_alpha   90.00
_cell.angle_beta   90.00
_cell.angle_gamma   90.00
#
_symmetry.space_group_name_H-M   'P 1'
#
loop_
_entity.id
_entity.type
_entity.pdbx_description
1 polymer ?
#
loop_
_entity_poly.entity_id
_entity_poly.type
_entity_poly.pdbx_seq_one_letter_code
_entity_poly.pdbx_strand_id
1 'polypeptide(L)'
;QDRRKFGPIGWNIRYGFTTEDFIVCKRQLKIFLDESPEIPYKVLNYLGAQINYGGRVTDEKDKRLINTIMEQYICPDILKDDYKFSESGNYISLKIGSQEAYLEHIASLPLNPNPEVFGLHQNAEITTQQAETRNLLNTILSVQPRSSSTGGKTRDQILGDLAVYLETKTPPAFVLEEVVSKFPTEYTESMNTVLTQEVIRYNKLLVRMAETLFQIQKALIGEVVMSDELEKLGNSLFDNRVPEIWEDVGFLSLKPLASWVQDLNDRIKFLKDWIEGGTPAVFWISGFFFPQAFLTGTLQNYARKHIIAIDELSFQFKIYDDISPQDCTQKPEDGCYVYGM
;
A
#
# COMPACT_ATOMS: atom_id res chain seq x y z
N GLN A 1 -12.38 -5.41 -16.77
CA GLN A 1 -11.16 -4.90 -17.44
C GLN A 1 -10.85 -3.45 -17.04
N ASP A 2 -11.78 -2.50 -17.20
CA ASP A 2 -11.49 -1.06 -16.96
C ASP A 2 -11.10 -0.69 -15.53
N ARG A 3 -11.56 -1.46 -14.53
CA ARG A 3 -11.11 -1.32 -13.13
C ARG A 3 -9.58 -1.29 -12.98
N ARG A 4 -8.82 -1.91 -13.91
CA ARG A 4 -7.35 -1.90 -13.90
C ARG A 4 -6.72 -0.50 -13.97
N LYS A 5 -7.44 0.49 -14.52
CA LYS A 5 -6.98 1.88 -14.63
C LYS A 5 -6.79 2.52 -13.24
N PHE A 6 -7.60 2.13 -12.25
CA PHE A 6 -7.60 2.70 -10.90
C PHE A 6 -6.56 2.09 -9.95
N GLY A 7 -5.57 1.35 -10.47
CA GLY A 7 -4.52 0.72 -9.65
C GLY A 7 -5.10 -0.18 -8.54
N PRO A 8 -4.49 -0.18 -7.34
CA PRO A 8 -4.94 -1.00 -6.20
C PRO A 8 -6.39 -0.76 -5.74
N ILE A 9 -6.95 0.43 -5.97
CA ILE A 9 -8.36 0.73 -5.66
C ILE A 9 -9.29 -0.08 -6.59
N GLY A 10 -8.85 -0.33 -7.81
CA GLY A 10 -9.56 -1.14 -8.79
C GLY A 10 -9.34 -2.64 -8.58
N TRP A 11 -8.07 -3.06 -8.57
CA TRP A 11 -7.60 -4.42 -8.31
C TRP A 11 -6.25 -4.36 -7.61
N ASN A 12 -6.02 -5.19 -6.59
CA ASN A 12 -4.72 -5.27 -5.93
C ASN A 12 -3.63 -5.70 -6.92
N ILE A 13 -3.94 -6.67 -7.79
CA ILE A 13 -3.06 -7.13 -8.87
C ILE A 13 -3.67 -6.77 -10.22
N ARG A 14 -2.83 -6.31 -11.16
CA ARG A 14 -3.27 -5.96 -12.52
C ARG A 14 -3.54 -7.20 -13.37
N TYR A 15 -4.73 -7.79 -13.26
CA TYR A 15 -5.13 -8.92 -14.09
C TYR A 15 -5.39 -8.52 -15.56
N GLY A 16 -5.08 -9.44 -16.46
CA GLY A 16 -5.40 -9.34 -17.89
C GLY A 16 -6.50 -10.33 -18.26
N PHE A 17 -7.76 -9.88 -18.25
CA PHE A 17 -8.87 -10.67 -18.79
C PHE A 17 -8.89 -10.54 -20.31
N THR A 18 -9.14 -11.65 -21.01
CA THR A 18 -9.06 -11.72 -22.47
C THR A 18 -10.43 -11.84 -23.13
N THR A 19 -10.46 -11.65 -24.45
CA THR A 19 -11.68 -11.80 -25.24
C THR A 19 -12.19 -13.24 -25.22
N GLU A 20 -11.28 -14.22 -25.15
CA GLU A 20 -11.62 -15.65 -25.04
C GLU A 20 -12.42 -15.93 -23.78
N ASP A 21 -12.06 -15.32 -22.64
CA ASP A 21 -12.79 -15.46 -21.39
C ASP A 21 -14.24 -15.00 -21.53
N PHE A 22 -14.43 -13.85 -22.19
CA PHE A 22 -15.75 -13.31 -22.48
C PHE A 22 -16.56 -14.22 -23.40
N ILE A 23 -15.95 -14.74 -24.48
CA ILE A 23 -16.60 -15.65 -25.42
C ILE A 23 -17.04 -16.94 -24.71
N VAL A 24 -16.19 -17.50 -23.83
CA VAL A 24 -16.50 -18.70 -23.04
C VAL A 24 -17.65 -18.42 -22.08
N CYS A 25 -17.61 -17.31 -21.32
CA CYS A 25 -18.70 -16.92 -20.42
C CYS A 25 -20.03 -16.75 -21.18
N LYS A 26 -20.01 -16.08 -22.33
CA LYS A 26 -21.20 -15.88 -23.17
C LYS A 26 -21.78 -17.21 -23.67
N ARG A 27 -20.92 -18.13 -24.10
CA ARG A 27 -21.36 -19.47 -24.56
C ARG A 27 -21.98 -20.27 -23.43
N GLN A 28 -21.32 -20.31 -22.27
CA GLN A 28 -21.84 -21.01 -21.10
C GLN A 28 -23.17 -20.41 -20.63
N LEU A 29 -23.28 -19.08 -20.57
CA LEU A 29 -24.52 -18.39 -20.24
C LEU A 29 -25.67 -18.87 -21.14
N LYS A 30 -25.45 -18.91 -22.45
CA LYS A 30 -26.45 -19.41 -23.40
C LYS A 30 -26.85 -20.87 -23.11
N ILE A 31 -25.87 -21.76 -22.93
CA ILE A 31 -26.11 -23.19 -22.64
C ILE A 31 -26.97 -23.34 -21.37
N PHE A 32 -26.58 -22.69 -20.27
CA PHE A 32 -27.31 -22.82 -19.01
C PHE A 32 -28.71 -22.23 -19.06
N LEU A 33 -28.93 -21.15 -19.82
CA LEU A 33 -30.26 -20.56 -20.02
C LEU A 33 -31.14 -21.41 -20.95
N ASP A 34 -30.58 -22.09 -21.95
CA ASP A 34 -31.32 -22.93 -22.88
C ASP A 34 -31.70 -24.29 -22.24
N GLU A 35 -30.83 -24.85 -21.39
CA GLU A 35 -31.00 -26.20 -20.81
C GLU A 35 -31.72 -26.22 -19.44
N SER A 36 -31.67 -25.10 -18.69
CA SER A 36 -32.25 -25.05 -17.34
C SER A 36 -33.66 -24.46 -17.35
N PRO A 37 -34.65 -25.07 -16.67
CA PRO A 37 -36.01 -24.53 -16.59
C PRO A 37 -36.09 -23.23 -15.78
N GLU A 38 -35.17 -23.03 -14.85
CA GLU A 38 -35.00 -21.80 -14.06
C GLU A 38 -33.59 -21.25 -14.24
N ILE A 39 -33.43 -19.93 -14.14
CA ILE A 39 -32.12 -19.28 -14.31
C ILE A 39 -31.19 -19.68 -13.15
N PRO A 40 -30.06 -20.38 -13.41
CA PRO A 40 -29.22 -20.91 -12.36
C PRO A 40 -28.19 -19.87 -11.89
N TYR A 41 -28.65 -18.78 -11.24
CA TYR A 41 -27.80 -17.65 -10.83
C TYR A 41 -26.55 -18.06 -10.04
N LYS A 42 -26.68 -19.01 -9.10
CA LYS A 42 -25.54 -19.51 -8.31
C LYS A 42 -24.46 -20.15 -9.18
N VAL A 43 -24.88 -20.94 -10.17
CA VAL A 43 -23.95 -21.62 -11.10
C VAL A 43 -23.29 -20.61 -12.02
N LEU A 44 -24.05 -19.65 -12.55
CA LEU A 44 -23.52 -18.60 -13.42
C LEU A 44 -22.50 -17.71 -12.69
N ASN A 45 -22.80 -17.30 -11.46
CA ASN A 45 -21.88 -16.55 -10.61
C ASN A 45 -20.62 -17.34 -10.31
N TYR A 46 -20.75 -18.60 -9.91
CA TYR A 46 -19.60 -19.46 -9.64
C TYR A 46 -18.70 -19.65 -10.87
N LEU A 47 -19.29 -19.97 -12.03
CA LEU A 47 -18.54 -20.15 -13.27
C LEU A 47 -17.83 -18.87 -13.70
N GLY A 48 -18.51 -17.73 -13.65
CA GLY A 48 -17.90 -16.45 -14.00
C GLY A 48 -16.80 -16.02 -13.03
N ALA A 49 -17.12 -15.96 -11.73
CA ALA A 49 -16.27 -15.39 -10.70
C ALA A 49 -15.10 -16.29 -10.27
N GLN A 50 -15.29 -17.62 -10.27
CA GLN A 50 -14.30 -18.57 -9.74
C GLN A 50 -13.57 -19.34 -10.84
N ILE A 51 -14.24 -19.68 -11.94
CA ILE A 51 -13.66 -20.53 -12.98
C ILE A 51 -13.11 -19.70 -14.15
N ASN A 52 -13.97 -18.99 -14.87
CA ASN A 52 -13.61 -18.34 -16.13
C ASN A 52 -12.68 -17.14 -15.90
N TYR A 53 -13.12 -16.16 -15.10
CA TYR A 53 -12.29 -15.02 -14.74
C TYR A 53 -11.48 -15.31 -13.47
N GLY A 54 -12.09 -15.98 -12.49
CA GLY A 54 -11.47 -16.31 -11.20
C GLY A 54 -10.21 -17.15 -11.28
N GLY A 55 -10.09 -18.01 -12.30
CA GLY A 55 -8.88 -18.80 -12.51
C GLY A 55 -7.61 -17.96 -12.70
N ARG A 56 -7.74 -16.67 -13.04
CA ARG A 56 -6.61 -15.72 -13.12
C ARG A 56 -6.43 -14.87 -11.87
N VAL A 57 -7.44 -14.80 -11.00
CA VAL A 57 -7.44 -13.95 -9.82
C VAL A 57 -6.79 -14.71 -8.67
N THR A 58 -5.63 -14.23 -8.21
CA THR A 58 -4.83 -14.93 -7.21
C THR A 58 -5.03 -14.37 -5.80
N ASP A 59 -5.16 -13.05 -5.67
CA ASP A 59 -5.35 -12.38 -4.38
C ASP A 59 -6.74 -12.64 -3.77
N GLU A 60 -6.80 -12.87 -2.46
CA GLU A 60 -8.07 -13.21 -1.78
C GLU A 60 -9.07 -12.05 -1.75
N LYS A 61 -8.59 -10.81 -1.62
CA LYS A 61 -9.48 -9.64 -1.61
C LYS A 61 -10.02 -9.38 -3.02
N ASP A 62 -9.18 -9.55 -4.04
CA ASP A 62 -9.61 -9.50 -5.43
C ASP A 62 -10.60 -10.64 -5.77
N LYS A 63 -10.41 -11.84 -5.22
CA LYS A 63 -11.41 -12.93 -5.33
C LYS A 63 -12.74 -12.53 -4.70
N ARG A 64 -12.72 -11.93 -3.51
CA ARG A 64 -13.96 -11.40 -2.90
C ARG A 64 -14.61 -10.34 -3.81
N LEU A 65 -13.81 -9.41 -4.32
CA LEU A 65 -14.27 -8.35 -5.22
C LEU A 65 -14.94 -8.91 -6.48
N ILE A 66 -14.32 -9.85 -7.18
CA ILE A 66 -14.90 -10.41 -8.40
C ILE A 66 -16.21 -11.17 -8.12
N ASN A 67 -16.30 -11.89 -7.01
CA ASN A 67 -17.56 -12.53 -6.60
C ASN A 67 -18.66 -11.49 -6.37
N THR A 68 -18.36 -10.43 -5.61
CA THR A 68 -19.34 -9.34 -5.37
C THR A 68 -19.78 -8.67 -6.67
N ILE A 69 -18.84 -8.42 -7.60
CA ILE A 69 -19.17 -7.85 -8.91
C ILE A 69 -20.11 -8.80 -9.66
N MET A 70 -19.78 -10.08 -9.77
CA MET A 70 -20.63 -11.03 -10.48
C MET A 70 -22.03 -11.11 -9.85
N GLU A 71 -22.13 -11.18 -8.53
CA GLU A 71 -23.41 -11.21 -7.81
C GLU A 71 -24.26 -9.95 -8.05
N GLN A 72 -23.65 -8.78 -8.26
CA GLN A 72 -24.36 -7.55 -8.58
C GLN A 72 -24.90 -7.52 -10.02
N TYR A 73 -24.20 -8.14 -10.97
CA TYR A 73 -24.58 -8.17 -12.40
C TYR A 73 -25.34 -9.44 -12.81
N ILE A 74 -25.29 -10.51 -12.03
CA ILE A 74 -26.01 -11.76 -12.26
C ILE A 74 -26.85 -12.06 -11.02
N CYS A 75 -27.98 -11.37 -10.92
CA CYS A 75 -28.95 -11.51 -9.84
C CYS A 75 -30.40 -11.52 -10.40
N PRO A 76 -31.39 -11.98 -9.61
CA PRO A 76 -32.79 -11.92 -10.01
C PRO A 76 -33.30 -10.50 -10.30
N ASP A 77 -32.75 -9.50 -9.60
CA ASP A 77 -33.21 -8.12 -9.69
C ASP A 77 -32.88 -7.44 -11.02
N ILE A 78 -31.90 -7.96 -11.78
CA ILE A 78 -31.52 -7.40 -13.09
C ILE A 78 -32.64 -7.47 -14.13
N LEU A 79 -33.61 -8.37 -13.93
CA LEU A 79 -34.77 -8.52 -14.82
C LEU A 79 -35.89 -7.53 -14.52
N LYS A 80 -35.75 -6.71 -13.47
CA LYS A 80 -36.70 -5.63 -13.16
C LYS A 80 -36.44 -4.45 -14.09
N ASP A 81 -37.53 -3.85 -14.58
CA ASP A 81 -37.51 -2.76 -15.57
C ASP A 81 -36.73 -1.50 -15.14
N ASP A 82 -36.55 -1.28 -13.82
CA ASP A 82 -35.87 -0.11 -13.25
C ASP A 82 -34.53 -0.47 -12.58
N TYR A 83 -33.94 -1.62 -12.90
CA TYR A 83 -32.67 -2.01 -12.31
C TYR A 83 -31.53 -1.10 -12.79
N LYS A 84 -30.84 -0.47 -11.83
CA LYS A 84 -29.74 0.46 -12.06
C LYS A 84 -28.42 -0.18 -11.65
N PHE A 85 -27.42 -0.10 -12.52
CA PHE A 85 -26.07 -0.59 -12.24
C PHE A 85 -25.21 0.42 -11.48
N SER A 86 -25.59 1.70 -11.49
CA SER A 86 -24.87 2.78 -10.82
C SER A 86 -25.83 3.77 -10.13
N GLU A 87 -25.28 4.56 -9.22
CA GLU A 87 -26.03 5.58 -8.46
C GLU A 87 -26.58 6.70 -9.35
N SER A 88 -25.85 7.11 -10.41
CA SER A 88 -26.36 8.08 -11.39
C SER A 88 -27.62 7.65 -12.12
N GLY A 89 -27.93 6.35 -12.18
CA GLY A 89 -29.08 5.84 -12.92
C GLY A 89 -29.00 5.97 -14.43
N ASN A 90 -27.84 6.36 -14.98
CA ASN A 90 -27.59 6.39 -16.42
C ASN A 90 -27.36 4.98 -16.99
N TYR A 91 -26.86 4.06 -16.16
CA TYR A 91 -26.56 2.69 -16.53
C TYR A 91 -27.66 1.78 -16.00
N ILE A 92 -28.53 1.32 -16.89
CA ILE A 92 -29.73 0.56 -16.54
C ILE A 92 -29.82 -0.76 -17.29
N SER A 93 -30.57 -1.71 -16.72
CA SER A 93 -30.99 -2.91 -17.44
C SER A 93 -32.07 -2.54 -18.44
N LEU A 94 -31.76 -2.66 -19.73
CA LEU A 94 -32.73 -2.36 -20.78
C LEU A 94 -33.74 -3.49 -20.93
N LYS A 95 -35.01 -3.11 -21.17
CA LYS A 95 -36.06 -4.07 -21.55
C LYS A 95 -35.67 -4.81 -22.83
N ILE A 96 -36.22 -6.01 -22.98
CA ILE A 96 -36.03 -6.82 -24.19
C ILE A 96 -36.47 -5.99 -25.40
N GLY A 97 -35.52 -5.75 -26.30
CA GLY A 97 -35.71 -4.91 -27.49
C GLY A 97 -34.88 -5.41 -28.67
N SER A 98 -34.85 -4.63 -29.75
CA SER A 98 -34.02 -4.94 -30.91
C SER A 98 -32.54 -4.64 -30.64
N GLN A 99 -31.64 -5.25 -31.39
CA GLN A 99 -30.21 -5.02 -31.27
C GLN A 99 -29.86 -3.53 -31.48
N GLU A 100 -30.56 -2.86 -32.39
CA GLU A 100 -30.39 -1.44 -32.69
C GLU A 100 -30.70 -0.58 -31.45
N ALA A 101 -31.76 -0.89 -30.70
CA ALA A 101 -32.10 -0.17 -29.47
C ALA A 101 -31.00 -0.27 -28.40
N TYR A 102 -30.36 -1.44 -28.26
CA TYR A 102 -29.20 -1.60 -27.37
C TYR A 102 -28.01 -0.76 -27.85
N LEU A 103 -27.74 -0.72 -29.15
CA LEU A 103 -26.63 0.05 -29.72
C LEU A 103 -26.85 1.57 -29.58
N GLU A 104 -28.08 2.05 -29.80
CA GLU A 104 -28.45 3.45 -29.62
C GLU A 104 -28.29 3.90 -28.15
N HIS A 105 -28.72 3.07 -27.20
CA HIS A 105 -28.51 3.37 -25.78
C HIS A 105 -27.02 3.41 -25.42
N ILE A 106 -26.23 2.43 -25.86
CA ILE A 106 -24.77 2.42 -25.61
C ILE A 106 -24.11 3.68 -26.20
N ALA A 107 -24.54 4.12 -27.39
CA ALA A 107 -24.03 5.34 -28.01
C ALA A 107 -24.42 6.62 -27.27
N SER A 108 -25.52 6.59 -26.50
CA SER A 108 -25.94 7.73 -25.65
C SER A 108 -25.13 7.87 -24.36
N LEU A 109 -24.37 6.83 -23.97
CA LEU A 109 -23.58 6.85 -22.74
C LEU A 109 -22.35 7.75 -22.88
N PRO A 110 -21.86 8.34 -21.76
CA PRO A 110 -20.64 9.14 -21.78
C PRO A 110 -19.43 8.34 -22.28
N LEU A 111 -18.62 8.96 -23.14
CA LEU A 111 -17.37 8.37 -23.65
C LEU A 111 -16.40 8.04 -22.51
N ASN A 112 -16.34 8.93 -21.51
CA ASN A 112 -15.55 8.74 -20.29
C ASN A 112 -16.50 8.41 -19.14
N PRO A 113 -16.63 7.12 -18.76
CA PRO A 113 -17.50 6.73 -17.66
C PRO A 113 -16.96 7.23 -16.32
N ASN A 114 -17.85 7.67 -15.43
CA ASN A 114 -17.51 8.00 -14.06
C ASN A 114 -17.14 6.73 -13.26
N PRO A 115 -16.28 6.81 -12.23
CA PRO A 115 -15.88 5.65 -11.41
C PRO A 115 -17.03 4.84 -10.81
N GLU A 116 -18.18 5.48 -10.56
CA GLU A 116 -19.39 4.85 -10.01
C GLU A 116 -19.85 3.63 -10.82
N VAL A 117 -19.68 3.63 -12.15
CA VAL A 117 -20.13 2.51 -12.99
C VAL A 117 -19.33 1.24 -12.71
N PHE A 118 -18.13 1.42 -12.17
CA PHE A 118 -17.27 0.33 -11.77
C PHE A 118 -17.47 -0.05 -10.31
N GLY A 119 -18.39 0.59 -9.58
CA GLY A 119 -18.55 0.43 -8.12
C GLY A 119 -17.43 1.11 -7.33
N LEU A 120 -16.93 2.25 -7.82
CA LEU A 120 -15.88 3.04 -7.17
C LEU A 120 -16.38 4.46 -6.82
N HIS A 121 -15.86 5.02 -5.74
CA HIS A 121 -16.10 6.40 -5.36
C HIS A 121 -15.41 7.37 -6.36
N GLN A 122 -15.95 8.59 -6.52
CA GLN A 122 -15.42 9.60 -7.45
C GLN A 122 -13.94 9.94 -7.22
N ASN A 123 -13.46 9.84 -5.97
CA ASN A 123 -12.05 10.05 -5.61
C ASN A 123 -11.06 9.07 -6.28
N ALA A 124 -11.55 7.94 -6.80
CA ALA A 124 -10.71 7.01 -7.56
C ALA A 124 -10.17 7.66 -8.85
N GLU A 125 -10.98 8.53 -9.48
CA GLU A 125 -10.57 9.30 -10.65
C GLU A 125 -9.43 10.27 -10.30
N ILE A 126 -9.60 11.03 -9.22
CA ILE A 126 -8.59 11.97 -8.71
C ILE A 126 -7.26 11.24 -8.46
N THR A 127 -7.31 10.08 -7.81
CA THR A 127 -6.12 9.27 -7.51
C THR A 127 -5.41 8.83 -8.79
N THR A 128 -6.18 8.40 -9.79
CA THR A 128 -5.64 7.95 -11.10
C THR A 128 -5.00 9.11 -11.84
N GLN A 129 -5.68 10.25 -11.93
CA GLN A 129 -5.16 11.47 -12.57
C GLN A 129 -3.89 11.98 -11.89
N GLN A 130 -3.83 11.94 -10.55
CA GLN A 130 -2.61 12.28 -9.82
C GLN A 130 -1.45 11.32 -10.14
N ALA A 131 -1.72 10.01 -10.26
CA ALA A 131 -0.70 9.02 -10.62
C ALA A 131 -0.18 9.22 -12.05
N GLU A 132 -1.08 9.45 -13.01
CA GLU A 132 -0.71 9.76 -14.41
C GLU A 132 0.10 11.06 -14.50
N THR A 133 -0.33 12.10 -13.79
CA THR A 133 0.41 13.37 -13.71
C THR A 133 1.80 13.17 -13.12
N ARG A 134 1.93 12.40 -12.04
CA ARG A 134 3.25 12.07 -11.46
C ARG A 134 4.13 11.31 -12.45
N ASN A 135 3.58 10.34 -13.18
CA ASN A 135 4.32 9.60 -14.20
C ASN A 135 4.79 10.52 -15.34
N LEU A 136 3.94 11.43 -15.80
CA LEU A 136 4.31 12.43 -16.80
C LEU A 136 5.45 13.33 -16.32
N LEU A 137 5.33 13.90 -15.11
CA LEU A 137 6.37 14.76 -14.54
C LEU A 137 7.69 14.01 -14.33
N ASN A 138 7.63 12.76 -13.86
CA ASN A 138 8.81 11.90 -13.72
C ASN A 138 9.48 11.61 -15.06
N THR A 139 8.68 11.41 -16.12
CA THR A 139 9.19 11.21 -17.48
C THR A 139 9.90 12.47 -17.99
N ILE A 140 9.30 13.64 -17.78
CA ILE A 140 9.91 14.93 -18.14
C ILE A 140 11.25 15.13 -17.41
N LEU A 141 11.29 14.88 -16.10
CA LEU A 141 12.53 14.96 -15.31
C LEU A 141 13.61 14.00 -15.83
N SER A 142 13.23 12.80 -16.28
CA SER A 142 14.19 11.81 -16.79
C SER A 142 14.84 12.21 -18.13
N VAL A 143 14.19 13.06 -18.92
CA VAL A 143 14.67 13.54 -20.23
C VAL A 143 15.37 14.90 -20.11
N GLN A 144 15.25 15.59 -18.97
CA GLN A 144 15.85 16.90 -18.77
C GLN A 144 17.39 16.85 -18.83
N PRO A 145 18.05 17.71 -19.63
CA PRO A 145 19.51 17.80 -19.68
C PRO A 145 20.10 18.11 -18.29
N ARG A 146 20.96 17.24 -17.78
CA ARG A 146 21.53 17.34 -16.42
C ARG A 146 22.75 18.27 -16.30
N SER A 147 23.18 18.87 -17.41
CA SER A 147 24.30 19.82 -17.47
C SER A 147 23.81 21.22 -17.87
N SER A 148 23.64 22.11 -16.91
CA SER A 148 23.41 23.54 -17.16
C SER A 148 24.58 24.36 -16.64
N SER A 149 25.37 24.92 -17.56
CA SER A 149 26.57 25.72 -17.30
C SER A 149 26.23 27.21 -17.18
N THR A 150 25.46 27.62 -16.18
CA THR A 150 25.16 29.04 -15.96
C THR A 150 25.09 29.39 -14.47
N GLY A 151 26.18 29.98 -13.95
CA GLY A 151 26.19 30.98 -12.88
C GLY A 151 25.74 30.59 -11.45
N GLY A 152 25.54 29.31 -11.13
CA GLY A 152 25.13 28.84 -9.79
C GLY A 152 26.12 27.85 -9.16
N LYS A 153 25.80 27.36 -7.93
CA LYS A 153 26.50 26.22 -7.33
C LYS A 153 26.50 25.05 -8.31
N THR A 154 27.63 24.37 -8.44
CA THR A 154 27.70 23.17 -9.28
C THR A 154 26.80 22.08 -8.70
N ARG A 155 26.37 21.12 -9.55
CA ARG A 155 25.62 19.94 -9.10
C ARG A 155 26.31 19.27 -7.91
N ASP A 156 27.63 19.13 -7.99
CA ASP A 156 28.45 18.48 -6.97
C ASP A 156 28.46 19.28 -5.65
N GLN A 157 28.48 20.61 -5.72
CA GLN A 157 28.37 21.45 -4.52
C GLN A 157 26.99 21.33 -3.87
N ILE A 158 25.92 21.36 -4.66
CA ILE A 158 24.55 21.19 -4.15
C ILE A 158 24.40 19.81 -3.49
N LEU A 159 24.92 18.78 -4.15
CA LEU A 159 24.86 17.41 -3.65
C LEU A 159 25.69 17.23 -2.38
N GLY A 160 26.87 17.84 -2.31
CA GLY A 160 27.70 17.85 -1.11
C GLY A 160 27.00 18.53 0.07
N ASP A 161 26.43 19.72 -0.14
CA ASP A 161 25.66 20.43 0.88
C ASP A 161 24.45 19.60 1.37
N LEU A 162 23.76 18.95 0.44
CA LEU A 162 22.61 18.08 0.75
C LEU A 162 23.05 16.83 1.53
N ALA A 163 24.16 16.21 1.15
CA ALA A 163 24.68 15.03 1.85
C ALA A 163 25.06 15.38 3.31
N VAL A 164 25.75 16.50 3.52
CA VAL A 164 26.07 17.02 4.86
C VAL A 164 24.79 17.31 5.64
N TYR A 165 23.82 17.99 5.03
CA TYR A 165 22.54 18.27 5.68
C TYR A 165 21.83 16.99 6.10
N LEU A 166 21.72 16.00 5.22
CA LEU A 166 21.09 14.71 5.51
C LEU A 166 21.82 13.93 6.59
N GLU A 167 23.16 13.95 6.59
CA GLU A 167 23.96 13.32 7.62
C GLU A 167 23.68 13.94 8.99
N THR A 168 23.61 15.28 9.09
CA THR A 168 23.25 15.97 10.35
C THR A 168 21.81 15.71 10.81
N LYS A 169 20.91 15.34 9.89
CA LYS A 169 19.52 15.00 10.20
C LYS A 169 19.29 13.51 10.45
N THR A 170 20.26 12.67 10.11
CA THR A 170 20.18 11.21 10.31
C THR A 170 20.53 10.91 11.77
N PRO A 171 19.64 10.28 12.55
CA PRO A 171 19.93 9.93 13.93
C PRO A 171 21.06 8.89 14.02
N PRO A 172 21.85 8.88 15.09
CA PRO A 172 22.81 7.82 15.32
C PRO A 172 22.10 6.48 15.52
N ALA A 173 22.74 5.39 15.12
CA ALA A 173 22.27 4.04 15.40
C ALA A 173 22.22 3.78 16.92
N PHE A 174 21.25 2.98 17.35
CA PHE A 174 21.12 2.56 18.74
C PHE A 174 22.23 1.57 19.12
N VAL A 175 22.68 1.60 20.37
CA VAL A 175 23.58 0.59 20.93
C VAL A 175 22.77 -0.65 21.28
N LEU A 176 22.87 -1.70 20.45
CA LEU A 176 22.04 -2.90 20.56
C LEU A 176 22.20 -3.61 21.90
N GLU A 177 23.42 -3.65 22.44
CA GLU A 177 23.73 -4.29 23.72
C GLU A 177 22.97 -3.65 24.88
N GLU A 178 22.83 -2.32 24.87
CA GLU A 178 22.07 -1.59 25.89
C GLU A 178 20.57 -1.87 25.78
N VAL A 179 20.04 -1.94 24.56
CA VAL A 179 18.62 -2.23 24.31
C VAL A 179 18.28 -3.65 24.77
N VAL A 180 19.09 -4.64 24.39
CA VAL A 180 18.88 -6.05 24.77
C VAL A 180 19.03 -6.26 26.28
N SER A 181 19.95 -5.54 26.92
CA SER A 181 20.12 -5.58 28.38
C SER A 181 18.91 -5.01 29.12
N LYS A 182 18.33 -3.90 28.63
CA LYS A 182 17.14 -3.27 29.21
C LYS A 182 15.84 -4.04 28.93
N PHE A 183 15.73 -4.63 27.75
CA PHE A 183 14.53 -5.35 27.28
C PHE A 183 14.90 -6.79 26.90
N PRO A 184 15.25 -7.64 27.88
CA PRO A 184 15.60 -9.03 27.62
C PRO A 184 14.40 -9.78 27.05
N THR A 185 14.69 -10.88 26.33
CA THR A 185 13.63 -11.75 25.83
C THR A 185 12.93 -12.43 27.00
N GLU A 186 11.65 -12.11 27.19
CA GLU A 186 10.83 -12.64 28.27
C GLU A 186 9.63 -13.37 27.71
N TYR A 187 9.31 -14.52 28.31
CA TYR A 187 8.12 -15.27 27.93
C TYR A 187 6.83 -14.48 28.23
N THR A 188 6.81 -13.61 29.23
CA THR A 188 5.61 -12.84 29.59
C THR A 188 5.44 -11.55 28.78
N GLU A 189 6.47 -11.07 28.09
CA GLU A 189 6.44 -9.81 27.35
C GLU A 189 7.11 -9.97 25.97
N SER A 190 6.32 -10.38 24.98
CA SER A 190 6.77 -10.49 23.58
C SER A 190 7.17 -9.15 22.98
N MET A 191 6.71 -8.01 23.53
CA MET A 191 7.04 -6.70 22.97
C MET A 191 8.53 -6.36 23.09
N ASN A 192 9.26 -6.95 24.04
CA ASN A 192 10.71 -6.77 24.17
C ASN A 192 11.45 -7.31 22.92
N THR A 193 11.04 -8.49 22.45
CA THR A 193 11.58 -9.09 21.23
C THR A 193 11.20 -8.27 20.00
N VAL A 194 9.96 -7.76 19.93
CA VAL A 194 9.53 -6.88 18.83
C VAL A 194 10.41 -5.62 18.78
N LEU A 195 10.58 -4.92 19.90
CA LEU A 195 11.43 -3.73 19.98
C LEU A 195 12.85 -4.01 19.49
N THR A 196 13.47 -5.09 19.96
CA THR A 196 14.85 -5.44 19.59
C THR A 196 14.97 -5.70 18.09
N GLN A 197 14.03 -6.44 17.50
CA GLN A 197 14.02 -6.72 16.06
C GLN A 197 13.82 -5.46 15.22
N GLU A 198 12.96 -4.55 15.67
CA GLU A 198 12.73 -3.27 15.01
C GLU A 198 13.98 -2.39 15.06
N VAL A 199 14.64 -2.30 16.21
CA VAL A 199 15.91 -1.57 16.36
C VAL A 199 17.00 -2.15 15.46
N ILE A 200 17.11 -3.48 15.33
CA ILE A 200 18.08 -4.10 14.41
C ILE A 200 17.84 -3.65 12.96
N ARG A 201 16.58 -3.63 12.50
CA ARG A 201 16.25 -3.21 11.14
C ARG A 201 16.52 -1.73 10.90
N TYR A 202 16.10 -0.86 11.82
CA TYR A 202 16.40 0.58 11.71
C TYR A 202 17.90 0.86 11.78
N ASN A 203 18.64 0.18 12.65
CA ASN A 203 20.10 0.32 12.70
C ASN A 203 20.76 -0.05 11.37
N LYS A 204 20.31 -1.13 10.71
CA LYS A 204 20.81 -1.50 9.37
C LYS A 204 20.63 -0.35 8.37
N LEU A 205 19.46 0.30 8.37
CA LEU A 205 19.18 1.46 7.54
C LEU A 205 20.06 2.67 7.92
N LEU A 206 20.12 3.03 9.19
CA LEU A 206 20.87 4.20 9.68
C LEU A 206 22.37 4.08 9.39
N VAL A 207 22.95 2.89 9.60
CA VAL A 207 24.36 2.61 9.28
C VAL A 207 24.59 2.74 7.77
N ARG A 208 23.71 2.14 6.94
CA ARG A 208 23.83 2.24 5.48
C ARG A 208 23.74 3.69 5.00
N MET A 209 22.84 4.48 5.57
CA MET A 209 22.71 5.91 5.26
C MET A 209 23.98 6.67 5.65
N ALA A 210 24.48 6.49 6.88
CA ALA A 210 25.69 7.17 7.34
C ALA A 210 26.92 6.84 6.46
N GLU A 211 27.13 5.56 6.15
CA GLU A 211 28.23 5.12 5.28
C GLU A 211 28.13 5.73 3.88
N THR A 212 26.95 5.68 3.26
CA THR A 212 26.77 6.13 1.87
C THR A 212 26.79 7.65 1.74
N LEU A 213 26.26 8.38 2.74
CA LEU A 213 26.37 9.84 2.82
C LEU A 213 27.82 10.29 3.02
N PHE A 214 28.59 9.59 3.84
CA PHE A 214 30.02 9.86 4.00
C PHE A 214 30.80 9.56 2.72
N GLN A 215 30.56 8.42 2.08
CA GLN A 215 31.22 8.02 0.85
C GLN A 215 30.96 8.98 -0.32
N ILE A 216 29.72 9.46 -0.49
CA ILE A 216 29.44 10.40 -1.58
C ILE A 216 30.12 11.75 -1.36
N GLN A 217 30.20 12.24 -0.12
CA GLN A 217 30.97 13.46 0.18
C GLN A 217 32.45 13.29 -0.19
N LYS A 218 33.03 12.14 0.12
CA LYS A 218 34.42 11.80 -0.22
C LYS A 218 34.63 11.61 -1.72
N ALA A 219 33.65 11.06 -2.43
CA ALA A 219 33.70 10.92 -3.88
C ALA A 219 33.66 12.27 -4.60
N LEU A 220 32.87 13.22 -4.10
CA LEU A 220 32.75 14.56 -4.69
C LEU A 220 34.04 15.39 -4.59
N ILE A 221 34.89 15.14 -3.59
CA ILE A 221 36.21 15.77 -3.46
C ILE A 221 37.36 14.94 -4.07
N GLY A 222 37.05 13.80 -4.68
CA GLY A 222 38.03 12.93 -5.34
C GLY A 222 38.86 12.03 -4.41
N GLU A 223 38.48 11.90 -3.13
CA GLU A 223 39.14 10.98 -2.18
C GLU A 223 38.66 9.52 -2.35
N VAL A 224 37.44 9.32 -2.85
CA VAL A 224 36.85 8.02 -3.16
C VAL A 224 36.46 7.98 -4.64
N VAL A 225 36.57 6.82 -5.27
CA VAL A 225 36.16 6.64 -6.67
C VAL A 225 34.63 6.67 -6.75
N MET A 226 34.08 7.49 -7.66
CA MET A 226 32.65 7.50 -7.95
C MET A 226 32.23 6.18 -8.61
N SER A 227 31.52 5.33 -7.87
CA SER A 227 30.92 4.10 -8.38
C SER A 227 29.54 4.36 -9.00
N ASP A 228 29.04 3.42 -9.81
CA ASP A 228 27.67 3.48 -10.36
C ASP A 228 26.60 3.58 -9.25
N GLU A 229 26.84 2.90 -8.12
CA GLU A 229 25.97 2.97 -6.95
C GLU A 229 25.94 4.37 -6.32
N LEU A 230 27.11 5.01 -6.14
CA LEU A 230 27.21 6.38 -5.61
C LEU A 230 26.65 7.42 -6.58
N GLU A 231 26.81 7.21 -7.89
CA GLU A 231 26.22 8.07 -8.91
C GLU A 231 24.68 8.00 -8.89
N LYS A 232 24.11 6.79 -8.81
CA LYS A 232 22.66 6.58 -8.66
C LYS A 232 22.12 7.19 -7.36
N LEU A 233 22.84 7.04 -6.25
CA LEU A 233 22.50 7.71 -5.01
C LEU A 233 22.50 9.23 -5.19
N GLY A 234 23.56 9.80 -5.75
CA GLY A 234 23.66 11.24 -5.99
C GLY A 234 22.54 11.78 -6.88
N ASN A 235 22.17 11.03 -7.92
CA ASN A 235 21.04 11.34 -8.78
C ASN A 235 19.71 11.34 -8.00
N SER A 236 19.47 10.32 -7.17
CA SER A 236 18.25 10.22 -6.37
C SER A 236 18.13 11.35 -5.35
N LEU A 237 19.23 11.68 -4.66
CA LEU A 237 19.29 12.78 -3.71
C LEU A 237 18.97 14.12 -4.38
N PHE A 238 19.58 14.40 -5.53
CA PHE A 238 19.34 15.62 -6.30
C PHE A 238 17.89 15.73 -6.78
N ASP A 239 17.28 14.63 -7.19
CA ASP A 239 15.91 14.57 -7.68
C ASP A 239 14.85 14.45 -6.55
N ASN A 240 15.25 14.64 -5.28
CA ASN A 240 14.40 14.52 -4.08
C ASN A 240 13.68 13.16 -3.97
N ARG A 241 14.38 12.09 -4.39
CA ARG A 241 13.93 10.69 -4.29
C ARG A 241 14.78 9.94 -3.28
N VAL A 242 14.16 8.96 -2.63
CA VAL A 242 14.89 8.05 -1.75
C VAL A 242 15.78 7.15 -2.64
N PRO A 243 17.08 7.04 -2.37
CA PRO A 243 17.96 6.11 -3.08
C PRO A 243 17.51 4.66 -2.93
N GLU A 244 17.58 3.88 -4.02
CA GLU A 244 17.23 2.45 -4.05
C GLU A 244 17.96 1.65 -2.97
N ILE A 245 19.25 1.95 -2.74
CA ILE A 245 20.09 1.28 -1.74
C ILE A 245 19.63 1.54 -0.29
N TRP A 246 18.82 2.58 -0.05
CA TRP A 246 18.16 2.82 1.23
C TRP A 246 16.79 2.17 1.27
N GLU A 247 16.06 2.14 0.16
CA GLU A 247 14.77 1.43 0.05
C GLU A 247 14.93 -0.08 0.27
N ASP A 248 16.00 -0.69 -0.26
CA ASP A 248 16.31 -2.13 -0.12
C ASP A 248 16.48 -2.59 1.35
N VAL A 249 16.89 -1.67 2.22
CA VAL A 249 17.09 -1.93 3.66
C VAL A 249 16.16 -1.09 4.53
N GLY A 250 15.21 -0.38 3.92
CA GLY A 250 14.36 0.62 4.55
C GLY A 250 12.92 0.18 4.65
N PHE A 251 12.12 1.05 5.28
CA PHE A 251 10.68 0.84 5.39
C PHE A 251 9.97 1.27 4.10
N LEU A 252 8.86 0.60 3.77
CA LEU A 252 8.08 0.88 2.57
C LEU A 252 7.43 2.27 2.66
N SER A 253 7.72 3.13 1.68
CA SER A 253 7.17 4.47 1.63
C SER A 253 7.20 5.00 0.19
N LEU A 254 6.21 5.81 -0.17
CA LEU A 254 6.16 6.55 -1.44
C LEU A 254 6.42 8.05 -1.23
N LYS A 255 6.89 8.44 -0.03
CA LYS A 255 7.20 9.83 0.31
C LYS A 255 8.45 10.29 -0.47
N PRO A 256 8.49 11.56 -0.92
CA PRO A 256 9.73 12.14 -1.42
C PRO A 256 10.79 12.21 -0.31
N LEU A 257 12.06 12.30 -0.68
CA LEU A 257 13.20 12.22 0.24
C LEU A 257 13.05 13.12 1.47
N ALA A 258 12.70 14.40 1.29
CA ALA A 258 12.55 15.34 2.41
C ALA A 258 11.52 14.87 3.45
N SER A 259 10.34 14.42 3.00
CA SER A 259 9.29 13.91 3.89
C SER A 259 9.59 12.51 4.42
N TRP A 260 10.37 11.71 3.67
CA TRP A 260 10.81 10.39 4.09
C TRP A 260 11.82 10.47 5.26
N VAL A 261 12.75 11.42 5.22
CA VAL A 261 13.72 11.65 6.32
C VAL A 261 13.01 12.12 7.59
N GLN A 262 12.00 12.98 7.45
CA GLN A 262 11.15 13.37 8.60
C GLN A 262 10.43 12.15 9.19
N ASP A 263 9.83 11.32 8.34
CA ASP A 263 9.14 10.08 8.76
C ASP A 263 10.10 9.11 9.46
N LEU A 264 11.31 8.93 8.94
CA LEU A 264 12.37 8.15 9.58
C LEU A 264 12.68 8.71 10.96
N ASN A 265 12.88 10.03 11.08
CA ASN A 265 13.19 10.67 12.36
C ASN A 265 12.09 10.48 13.40
N ASP A 266 10.82 10.59 12.99
CA ASP A 266 9.69 10.35 13.88
C ASP A 266 9.65 8.87 14.33
N ARG A 267 9.97 7.92 13.45
CA ARG A 267 10.04 6.48 13.77
C ARG A 267 11.17 6.17 14.75
N ILE A 268 12.35 6.74 14.51
CA ILE A 268 13.49 6.59 15.43
C ILE A 268 13.16 7.22 16.78
N LYS A 269 12.51 8.39 16.79
CA LYS A 269 12.05 9.03 18.01
C LYS A 269 11.06 8.14 18.78
N PHE A 270 10.08 7.55 18.10
CA PHE A 270 9.15 6.60 18.72
C PHE A 270 9.85 5.42 19.41
N LEU A 271 10.85 4.81 18.75
CA LEU A 271 11.64 3.74 19.36
C LEU A 271 12.52 4.24 20.51
N LYS A 272 13.08 5.44 20.39
CA LYS A 272 13.89 6.05 21.45
C LYS A 272 13.06 6.33 22.70
N ASP A 273 11.88 6.93 22.54
CA ASP A 273 10.94 7.22 23.63
C ASP A 273 10.52 5.92 24.33
N TRP A 274 10.34 4.83 23.58
CA TRP A 274 10.12 3.49 24.16
C TRP A 274 11.35 3.00 24.94
N ILE A 275 12.56 3.09 24.38
CA ILE A 275 13.78 2.61 25.05
C ILE A 275 14.06 3.37 26.36
N GLU A 276 13.74 4.67 26.41
CA GLU A 276 13.98 5.54 27.56
C GLU A 276 12.83 5.49 28.59
N GLY A 277 11.57 5.50 28.12
CA GLY A 277 10.36 5.57 28.96
C GLY A 277 9.70 4.23 29.28
N GLY A 278 10.12 3.14 28.64
CA GLY A 278 9.49 1.83 28.75
C GLY A 278 8.36 1.63 27.73
N THR A 279 7.67 0.49 27.82
CA THR A 279 6.68 0.09 26.80
C THR A 279 5.50 1.06 26.70
N PRO A 280 5.24 1.65 25.51
CA PRO A 280 4.16 2.60 25.30
C PRO A 280 2.78 2.04 25.65
N ALA A 281 1.89 2.94 26.05
CA ALA A 281 0.46 2.63 26.19
C ALA A 281 -0.28 2.57 24.84
N VAL A 282 0.18 3.37 23.87
CA VAL A 282 -0.32 3.40 22.49
C VAL A 282 0.84 3.25 21.51
N PHE A 283 0.68 2.40 20.51
CA PHE A 283 1.72 2.12 19.51
C PHE A 283 1.43 2.81 18.18
N TRP A 284 2.46 3.38 17.56
CA TRP A 284 2.37 3.87 16.19
C TRP A 284 2.49 2.70 15.21
N ILE A 285 1.37 2.18 14.70
CA ILE A 285 1.40 0.92 13.93
C ILE A 285 2.14 1.06 12.60
N SER A 286 1.92 2.16 11.89
CA SER A 286 2.66 2.45 10.65
C SER A 286 4.11 2.86 10.91
N GLY A 287 4.47 3.15 12.16
CA GLY A 287 5.82 3.46 12.61
C GLY A 287 6.74 2.24 12.66
N PHE A 288 6.19 1.03 12.74
CA PHE A 288 6.97 -0.20 12.68
C PHE A 288 7.49 -0.50 11.27
N PHE A 289 8.71 -1.01 11.21
CA PHE A 289 9.33 -1.61 10.04
C PHE A 289 8.61 -2.92 9.67
N PHE A 290 8.24 -3.76 10.65
CA PHE A 290 7.50 -4.99 10.41
C PHE A 290 6.30 -5.13 11.37
N PRO A 291 5.16 -4.48 11.04
CA PRO A 291 3.96 -4.50 11.88
C PRO A 291 3.43 -5.91 12.21
N GLN A 292 3.69 -6.90 11.36
CA GLN A 292 3.24 -8.28 11.60
C GLN A 292 3.88 -8.90 12.85
N ALA A 293 5.14 -8.58 13.17
CA ALA A 293 5.75 -9.03 14.43
C ALA A 293 5.06 -8.41 15.64
N PHE A 294 4.67 -7.13 15.56
CA PHE A 294 3.91 -6.46 16.61
C PHE A 294 2.53 -7.12 16.81
N LEU A 295 1.79 -7.40 15.73
CA LEU A 295 0.50 -8.08 15.80
C LEU A 295 0.64 -9.49 16.40
N THR A 296 1.64 -10.26 15.94
CA THR A 296 1.91 -11.60 16.48
C THR A 296 2.31 -11.54 17.95
N GLY A 297 3.15 -10.58 18.34
CA GLY A 297 3.55 -10.38 19.73
C GLY A 297 2.37 -10.02 20.63
N THR A 298 1.40 -9.26 20.13
CA THR A 298 0.17 -8.92 20.86
C THR A 298 -0.69 -10.15 21.10
N LEU A 299 -0.87 -10.99 20.06
CA LEU A 299 -1.58 -12.27 20.19
C LEU A 299 -0.86 -13.21 21.17
N GLN A 300 0.47 -13.27 21.13
CA GLN A 300 1.27 -14.08 22.06
C GLN A 300 1.09 -13.64 23.51
N ASN A 301 1.13 -12.33 23.79
CA ASN A 301 0.90 -11.82 25.14
C ASN A 301 -0.49 -12.19 25.66
N TYR A 302 -1.53 -12.06 24.82
CA TYR A 302 -2.89 -12.46 25.17
C TYR A 302 -3.01 -13.98 25.40
N ALA A 303 -2.49 -14.78 24.47
CA ALA A 303 -2.48 -16.25 24.55
C ALA A 303 -1.84 -16.76 25.83
N ARG A 304 -0.70 -16.16 26.22
CA ARG A 304 0.05 -16.54 27.43
C ARG A 304 -0.65 -16.10 28.71
N LYS A 305 -1.25 -14.90 28.73
CA LYS A 305 -2.02 -14.39 29.87
C LYS A 305 -3.23 -15.28 30.18
N HIS A 306 -3.95 -15.72 29.15
CA HIS A 306 -5.19 -16.50 29.29
C HIS A 306 -5.01 -18.01 29.13
N ILE A 307 -3.79 -18.48 28.82
CA ILE A 307 -3.45 -19.90 28.60
C ILE A 307 -4.35 -20.51 27.50
N ILE A 308 -4.42 -19.84 26.35
CA ILE A 308 -5.18 -20.25 25.16
C ILE A 308 -4.21 -20.46 24.00
N ALA A 309 -4.50 -21.40 23.09
CA ALA A 309 -3.69 -21.60 21.89
C ALA A 309 -3.76 -20.37 20.97
N ILE A 310 -2.62 -19.90 20.47
CA ILE A 310 -2.55 -18.70 19.63
C ILE A 310 -3.37 -18.83 18.34
N ASP A 311 -3.48 -20.05 17.80
CA ASP A 311 -4.19 -20.34 16.55
C ASP A 311 -5.73 -20.21 16.67
N GLU A 312 -6.26 -20.17 17.89
CA GLU A 312 -7.68 -19.96 18.16
C GLU A 312 -8.03 -18.47 18.31
N LEU A 313 -7.02 -17.59 18.31
CA LEU A 313 -7.19 -16.16 18.52
C LEU A 313 -7.36 -15.41 17.20
N SER A 314 -8.24 -14.41 17.22
CA SER A 314 -8.38 -13.44 16.15
C SER A 314 -8.54 -12.03 16.72
N PHE A 315 -8.15 -11.02 15.94
CA PHE A 315 -8.32 -9.63 16.36
C PHE A 315 -9.77 -9.18 16.19
N GLN A 316 -10.30 -8.56 17.24
CA GLN A 316 -11.46 -7.69 17.16
C GLN A 316 -10.99 -6.24 17.26
N PHE A 317 -11.55 -5.38 16.41
CA PHE A 317 -11.17 -3.96 16.33
C PHE A 317 -12.29 -3.09 16.89
N LYS A 318 -11.92 -2.05 17.66
CA LYS A 318 -12.80 -0.97 18.10
C LYS A 318 -12.17 0.35 17.67
N ILE A 319 -12.93 1.15 16.94
CA ILE A 319 -12.50 2.47 16.46
C ILE A 319 -12.96 3.51 17.50
N TYR A 320 -12.04 4.37 17.92
CA TYR A 320 -12.29 5.45 18.87
C TYR A 320 -12.01 6.78 18.16
N ASP A 321 -13.07 7.47 17.74
CA ASP A 321 -12.94 8.72 16.97
C ASP A 321 -12.62 9.93 17.86
N ASP A 322 -13.02 9.90 19.14
CA ASP A 322 -12.93 11.04 20.06
C ASP A 322 -11.72 11.00 21.01
N ILE A 323 -10.83 10.01 20.88
CA ILE A 323 -9.70 9.80 21.80
C ILE A 323 -8.38 10.06 21.08
N SER A 324 -7.59 11.02 21.56
CA SER A 324 -6.25 11.26 21.04
C SER A 324 -5.26 10.24 21.62
N PRO A 325 -4.21 9.82 20.87
CA PRO A 325 -3.16 8.95 21.41
C PRO A 325 -2.51 9.48 22.70
N GLN A 326 -2.51 10.79 22.91
CA GLN A 326 -1.94 11.44 24.10
C GLN A 326 -2.79 11.24 25.36
N ASP A 327 -4.09 10.99 25.21
CA ASP A 327 -5.01 10.80 26.35
C ASP A 327 -4.90 9.38 26.93
N CYS A 328 -4.40 8.45 26.14
CA CYS A 328 -4.19 7.05 26.52
C CYS A 328 -2.90 6.87 27.33
N THR A 329 -2.98 7.17 28.63
CA THR A 329 -1.85 7.04 29.56
C THR A 329 -1.63 5.63 30.10
N GLN A 330 -2.63 4.75 29.99
CA GLN A 330 -2.58 3.38 30.50
C GLN A 330 -2.81 2.34 29.40
N LYS A 331 -2.14 1.20 29.53
CA LYS A 331 -2.36 0.04 28.66
C LYS A 331 -3.78 -0.52 28.86
N PRO A 332 -4.41 -1.04 27.80
CA PRO A 332 -5.68 -1.76 27.96
C PRO A 332 -5.45 -3.04 28.78
N GLU A 333 -6.52 -3.54 29.40
CA GLU A 333 -6.47 -4.82 30.12
C GLU A 333 -6.05 -5.97 29.20
N ASP A 334 -6.62 -6.01 28.00
CA ASP A 334 -6.32 -6.96 26.94
C ASP A 334 -6.16 -6.24 25.59
N GLY A 335 -5.17 -6.67 24.80
CA GLY A 335 -4.89 -6.12 23.47
C GLY A 335 -3.92 -4.94 23.50
N CYS A 336 -4.08 -4.01 22.56
CA CYS A 336 -3.24 -2.83 22.43
C CYS A 336 -4.03 -1.66 21.83
N TYR A 337 -3.63 -0.43 22.16
CA TYR A 337 -4.08 0.75 21.42
C TYR A 337 -3.08 1.07 20.32
N VAL A 338 -3.59 1.40 19.13
CA VAL A 338 -2.77 1.74 17.97
C VAL A 338 -3.24 3.02 17.31
N TYR A 339 -2.32 3.75 16.71
CA TYR A 339 -2.59 4.93 15.88
C TYR A 339 -1.75 4.91 14.60
N GLY A 340 -2.11 5.79 13.65
CA GLY A 340 -1.42 5.92 12.37
C GLY A 340 -1.85 4.87 11.35
N MET A 341 -3.13 4.49 11.36
CA MET A 341 -3.76 3.68 10.30
C MET A 341 -4.20 4.53 9.11
#